data_AF-A0A2E4WTN9-F1
#
_entry.id   AF-A0A2E4WTN9-F1
#
_cell.length_a   1.000
_cell.length_b   1.000
_cell.length_c   1.000
_cell.angle_alpha   90.00
_cell.angle_beta   90.00
_cell.angle_gamma   90.00
#
_symmetry.space_group_name_H-M   'P 1'
#
loop_
_entity.id
_entity.type
_entity.pdbx_description
1 polymer ?
#
loop_
_entity_poly.entity_id
_entity_poly.type
_entity_poly.pdbx_seq_one_letter_code
_entity_poly.pdbx_strand_id
1 'polypeptide(L)'
;GESDTVRDQAVEKGIQNGVMTAYAIHELNAAIIKADAGNWGPDDAQHAWDEGWAFYHGPDDSDHDYDGCGPYATANKRAGNFGTANAAGTAATNVATLAAMNAGLTAMQNEDRQALVDARDEILKQIVIVYSQASVRYASKMTDDLAAGDKSDYDKHQAEGHAFYRVIEAYVAEHTSICYNMASHVVTADSSQASCEGYSYYDAATDNNSMNYTGCYNIVSHQTTEDNQSTCEAYGWMANYYSNKIVAMFDLANDGDASKDYEADIRMWLQPAWDHYGITAADIGTLQ
;
A
#
# COMPACT_ATOMS: atom_id res chain seq x y z
N GLY A 1 29.96 2.34 -3.78
CA GLY A 1 29.40 1.35 -2.85
C GLY A 1 28.90 2.13 -1.67
N GLU A 2 27.65 1.89 -1.28
CA GLU A 2 26.95 2.70 -0.27
C GLU A 2 27.58 2.62 1.12
N SER A 3 27.32 3.64 1.94
CA SER A 3 27.85 3.75 3.31
C SER A 3 27.41 2.58 4.19
N ASP A 4 28.19 2.28 5.23
CA ASP A 4 27.87 1.22 6.20
C ASP A 4 26.49 1.45 6.84
N THR A 5 26.19 2.69 7.22
CA THR A 5 24.89 3.11 7.76
C THR A 5 23.73 2.80 6.82
N VAL A 6 23.87 3.10 5.52
CA VAL A 6 22.82 2.85 4.52
C VAL A 6 22.56 1.35 4.36
N ARG A 7 23.63 0.55 4.32
CA ARG A 7 23.50 -0.92 4.21
C ARG A 7 22.90 -1.51 5.49
N ASP A 8 23.29 -1.02 6.65
CA ASP A 8 22.75 -1.48 7.94
C ASP A 8 21.25 -1.19 8.04
N GLN A 9 20.79 0.00 7.65
CA GLN A 9 19.35 0.31 7.65
C GLN A 9 18.56 -0.56 6.68
N ALA A 10 19.06 -0.76 5.46
CA ALA A 10 18.41 -1.62 4.48
C ALA A 10 18.28 -3.07 4.98
N VAL A 11 19.33 -3.60 5.63
CA VAL A 11 19.34 -4.96 6.20
C VAL A 11 18.42 -5.05 7.42
N GLU A 12 18.56 -4.14 8.39
CA GLU A 12 17.77 -4.14 9.62
C GLU A 12 16.28 -4.01 9.32
N LYS A 13 15.87 -2.98 8.55
CA LYS A 13 14.46 -2.77 8.24
C LYS A 13 13.92 -3.80 7.25
N GLY A 14 14.72 -4.22 6.27
CA GLY A 14 14.34 -5.24 5.30
C GLY A 14 14.09 -6.61 5.94
N ILE A 15 14.97 -7.04 6.87
CA ILE A 15 14.78 -8.31 7.59
C ILE A 15 13.64 -8.17 8.61
N GLN A 16 13.70 -7.15 9.47
CA GLN A 16 12.76 -7.00 10.58
C GLN A 16 11.32 -6.83 10.09
N ASN A 17 11.11 -5.99 9.07
CA ASN A 17 9.76 -5.65 8.62
C ASN A 17 9.37 -6.39 7.34
N GLY A 18 10.26 -6.45 6.35
CA GLY A 18 9.96 -7.14 5.09
C GLY A 18 9.77 -8.63 5.28
N VAL A 19 10.75 -9.33 5.86
CA VAL A 19 10.70 -10.79 5.99
C VAL A 19 9.63 -11.22 7.00
N MET A 20 9.58 -10.61 8.19
CA MET A 20 8.60 -11.02 9.21
C MET A 20 7.16 -10.75 8.76
N THR A 21 6.87 -9.63 8.11
CA THR A 21 5.53 -9.35 7.58
C THR A 21 5.17 -10.29 6.44
N ALA A 22 6.09 -10.54 5.50
CA ALA A 22 5.85 -11.49 4.42
C ALA A 22 5.60 -12.90 4.95
N TYR A 23 6.33 -13.32 5.99
CA TYR A 23 6.14 -14.62 6.61
C TYR A 23 4.83 -14.70 7.41
N ALA A 24 4.45 -13.63 8.12
CA ALA A 24 3.13 -13.56 8.75
C ALA A 24 2.01 -13.76 7.72
N ILE A 25 2.02 -13.01 6.61
CA ILE A 25 1.03 -13.15 5.53
C ILE A 25 1.10 -14.54 4.88
N HIS A 26 2.30 -15.11 4.71
CA HIS A 26 2.47 -16.47 4.20
C HIS A 26 1.71 -17.47 5.07
N GLU A 27 1.88 -17.42 6.39
CA GLU A 27 1.23 -18.35 7.30
C GLU A 27 -0.29 -18.17 7.36
N LEU A 28 -0.80 -16.93 7.30
CA LEU A 28 -2.25 -16.69 7.19
C LEU A 28 -2.84 -17.31 5.90
N ASN A 29 -2.11 -17.23 4.78
CA ASN A 29 -2.51 -17.88 3.53
C ASN A 29 -2.36 -19.41 3.62
N ALA A 30 -1.36 -19.92 4.33
CA ALA A 30 -1.18 -21.34 4.57
C ALA A 30 -2.34 -21.91 5.41
N ALA A 31 -2.81 -21.19 6.42
CA ALA A 31 -3.99 -21.55 7.20
C ALA A 31 -5.23 -21.71 6.30
N ILE A 32 -5.46 -20.76 5.41
CA ILE A 32 -6.54 -20.80 4.41
C ILE A 32 -6.41 -22.03 3.49
N ILE A 33 -5.21 -22.31 2.97
CA ILE A 33 -4.97 -23.46 2.08
C ILE A 33 -5.22 -24.79 2.82
N LYS A 34 -4.80 -24.90 4.09
CA LYS A 34 -5.04 -26.08 4.93
C LYS A 34 -6.52 -26.27 5.24
N ALA A 35 -7.22 -25.19 5.54
CA ALA A 35 -8.67 -25.16 5.71
C ALA A 35 -9.41 -25.66 4.46
N ASP A 36 -9.00 -25.24 3.25
CA ASP A 36 -9.57 -25.73 1.99
C ASP A 36 -9.36 -27.21 1.73
N ALA A 37 -8.30 -27.79 2.29
CA ALA A 37 -8.05 -29.22 2.27
C ALA A 37 -8.89 -29.99 3.32
N GLY A 38 -9.72 -29.31 4.11
CA GLY A 38 -10.50 -29.87 5.21
C GLY A 38 -9.76 -29.99 6.54
N ASN A 39 -8.55 -29.44 6.64
CA ASN A 39 -7.67 -29.57 7.81
C ASN A 39 -7.76 -28.34 8.72
N TRP A 40 -8.92 -28.12 9.34
CA TRP A 40 -9.23 -26.94 10.17
C TRP A 40 -8.62 -26.95 11.58
N GLY A 41 -8.03 -28.07 11.98
CA GLY A 41 -7.69 -28.37 13.36
C GLY A 41 -6.51 -27.57 13.94
N PRO A 42 -6.27 -27.75 15.26
CA PRO A 42 -5.19 -27.09 16.00
C PRO A 42 -3.78 -27.45 15.51
N ASP A 43 -3.61 -28.61 14.88
CA ASP A 43 -2.32 -29.06 14.35
C ASP A 43 -2.08 -28.64 12.87
N ASP A 44 -3.06 -27.98 12.25
CA ASP A 44 -3.06 -27.66 10.82
C ASP A 44 -3.35 -26.17 10.54
N ALA A 45 -4.59 -25.81 10.18
CA ALA A 45 -4.94 -24.44 9.80
C ALA A 45 -4.78 -23.46 10.98
N GLN A 46 -5.24 -23.84 12.17
CA GLN A 46 -5.11 -22.99 13.35
C GLN A 46 -3.64 -22.82 13.76
N HIS A 47 -2.81 -23.86 13.60
CA HIS A 47 -1.37 -23.76 13.84
C HIS A 47 -0.72 -22.67 12.98
N ALA A 48 -0.96 -22.70 11.68
CA ALA A 48 -0.41 -21.68 10.78
C ALA A 48 -0.96 -20.29 11.08
N TRP A 49 -2.24 -20.19 11.45
CA TRP A 49 -2.81 -18.91 11.83
C TRP A 49 -2.11 -18.31 13.07
N ASP A 50 -1.87 -19.14 14.09
CA ASP A 50 -1.15 -18.73 15.29
C ASP A 50 0.34 -18.44 15.03
N GLU A 51 0.98 -19.16 14.10
CA GLU A 51 2.33 -18.82 13.62
C GLU A 51 2.35 -17.44 12.96
N GLY A 52 1.34 -17.14 12.13
CA GLY A 52 1.14 -15.81 11.55
C GLY A 52 1.09 -14.70 12.61
N TRP A 53 0.38 -14.95 13.73
CA TRP A 53 0.38 -14.03 14.88
C TRP A 53 1.77 -13.86 15.46
N ALA A 54 2.47 -14.96 15.72
CA ALA A 54 3.77 -14.94 16.36
C ALA A 54 4.80 -14.16 15.54
N PHE A 55 4.79 -14.31 14.21
CA PHE A 55 5.66 -13.53 13.32
C PHE A 55 5.30 -12.04 13.27
N TYR A 56 4.01 -11.69 13.30
CA TYR A 56 3.58 -10.30 13.29
C TYR A 56 3.82 -9.59 14.62
N HIS A 57 3.40 -10.22 15.72
CA HIS A 57 3.54 -9.68 17.07
C HIS A 57 5.00 -9.59 17.47
N GLY A 58 5.75 -10.66 17.19
CA GLY A 58 7.09 -10.85 17.71
C GLY A 58 7.09 -11.12 19.22
N PRO A 59 8.27 -11.34 19.80
CA PRO A 59 8.41 -11.49 21.25
C PRO A 59 8.05 -10.19 21.97
N ASP A 60 7.39 -10.34 23.12
CA ASP A 60 7.04 -9.27 24.07
C ASP A 60 7.66 -9.63 25.41
N ASP A 61 8.90 -9.20 25.58
CA ASP A 61 9.77 -9.58 26.69
C ASP A 61 10.70 -8.41 27.01
N SER A 62 10.19 -7.50 27.83
CA SER A 62 10.82 -6.21 28.15
C SER A 62 12.20 -6.32 28.82
N ASP A 63 12.61 -7.52 29.25
CA ASP A 63 13.93 -7.78 29.84
C ASP A 63 14.99 -8.18 28.79
N HIS A 64 14.63 -8.30 27.51
CA HIS A 64 15.51 -8.81 26.46
C HIS A 64 15.66 -7.87 25.26
N ASP A 65 16.78 -8.02 24.53
CA ASP A 65 17.16 -7.14 23.41
C ASP A 65 16.33 -7.34 22.14
N TYR A 66 15.59 -8.45 22.07
CA TYR A 66 14.67 -8.77 20.98
C TYR A 66 13.25 -8.22 21.19
N ASP A 67 12.98 -7.51 22.29
CA ASP A 67 11.69 -6.88 22.54
C ASP A 67 11.32 -5.89 21.44
N GLY A 68 10.10 -6.02 20.92
CA GLY A 68 9.62 -5.16 19.83
C GLY A 68 10.38 -5.33 18.51
N CYS A 69 10.96 -6.51 18.27
CA CYS A 69 11.52 -6.85 16.96
C CYS A 69 10.44 -7.19 15.91
N GLY A 70 9.18 -7.37 16.28
CA GLY A 70 8.09 -7.67 15.32
C GLY A 70 7.48 -6.45 14.62
N PRO A 71 6.77 -6.65 13.49
CA PRO A 71 5.93 -5.63 12.84
C PRO A 71 4.98 -4.88 13.79
N TYR A 72 4.47 -5.53 14.83
CA TYR A 72 3.62 -4.91 15.86
C TYR A 72 4.27 -3.68 16.52
N ALA A 73 5.56 -3.74 16.83
CA ALA A 73 6.27 -2.60 17.41
C ALA A 73 6.48 -1.47 16.39
N THR A 74 6.70 -1.82 15.12
CA THR A 74 6.70 -0.83 14.02
C THR A 74 5.36 -0.12 13.94
N ALA A 75 4.25 -0.87 13.99
CA ALA A 75 2.89 -0.32 13.98
C ALA A 75 2.68 0.68 15.14
N ASN A 76 3.07 0.35 16.38
CA ASN A 76 2.98 1.28 17.51
C ASN A 76 3.82 2.55 17.29
N LYS A 77 5.05 2.41 16.78
CA LYS A 77 5.91 3.55 16.45
C LYS A 77 5.29 4.43 15.36
N ARG A 78 4.66 3.84 14.33
CA ARG A 78 3.98 4.59 13.27
C ARG A 78 2.75 5.28 13.82
N ALA A 79 1.94 4.60 14.61
CA ALA A 79 0.76 5.19 15.21
C ALA A 79 1.07 6.41 16.09
N GLY A 80 2.17 6.37 16.85
CA GLY A 80 2.66 7.52 17.59
C GLY A 80 3.06 8.71 16.70
N ASN A 81 3.62 8.46 15.50
CA ASN A 81 3.96 9.53 14.55
C ASN A 81 2.73 10.11 13.84
N PHE A 82 1.63 9.36 13.73
CA PHE A 82 0.45 9.75 12.96
C PHE A 82 -0.77 10.10 13.81
N GLY A 83 -0.65 10.03 15.14
CA GLY A 83 -1.76 10.27 16.06
C GLY A 83 -2.86 9.20 15.99
N THR A 84 -2.53 7.98 15.56
CA THR A 84 -3.47 6.86 15.38
C THR A 84 -3.33 5.78 16.46
N ALA A 85 -2.71 6.12 17.59
CA ALA A 85 -2.64 5.27 18.76
C ALA A 85 -3.82 5.51 19.71
N ASN A 86 -4.25 4.47 20.41
CA ASN A 86 -5.19 4.59 21.51
C ASN A 86 -4.53 5.23 22.75
N ALA A 87 -5.30 5.44 23.82
CA ALA A 87 -4.80 6.07 25.05
C ALA A 87 -3.67 5.27 25.75
N ALA A 88 -3.52 3.98 25.46
CA ALA A 88 -2.44 3.13 25.98
C ALA A 88 -1.19 3.13 25.07
N GLY A 89 -1.20 3.90 23.98
CA GLY A 89 -0.10 3.94 23.00
C GLY A 89 -0.12 2.78 22.01
N THR A 90 -1.15 1.94 22.01
CA THR A 90 -1.30 0.84 21.04
C THR A 90 -1.87 1.39 19.73
N ALA A 91 -1.26 1.02 18.60
CA ALA A 91 -1.76 1.37 17.29
C ALA A 91 -3.20 0.88 17.08
N ALA A 92 -4.07 1.71 16.48
CA ALA A 92 -5.39 1.28 16.05
C ALA A 92 -5.31 0.05 15.11
N THR A 93 -4.28 0.01 14.26
CA THR A 93 -4.00 -1.14 13.38
C THR A 93 -3.69 -2.42 14.15
N ASN A 94 -2.96 -2.36 15.26
CA ASN A 94 -2.70 -3.51 16.12
C ASN A 94 -3.97 -4.00 16.83
N VAL A 95 -4.83 -3.08 17.28
CA VAL A 95 -6.12 -3.41 17.87
C VAL A 95 -7.01 -4.13 16.85
N ALA A 96 -7.11 -3.61 15.63
CA ALA A 96 -7.86 -4.21 14.54
C ALA A 96 -7.27 -5.57 14.11
N THR A 97 -5.94 -5.67 14.02
CA THR A 97 -5.25 -6.93 13.68
C THR A 97 -5.56 -8.00 14.72
N LEU A 98 -5.45 -7.72 16.03
CA LEU A 98 -5.78 -8.68 17.07
C LEU A 98 -7.26 -9.11 17.00
N ALA A 99 -8.18 -8.18 16.73
CA ALA A 99 -9.59 -8.51 16.55
C ALA A 99 -9.80 -9.46 15.37
N ALA A 100 -9.15 -9.19 14.22
CA ALA A 100 -9.20 -10.03 13.04
C ALA A 100 -8.56 -11.41 13.27
N MET A 101 -7.45 -11.50 14.02
CA MET A 101 -6.84 -12.77 14.39
C MET A 101 -7.79 -13.65 15.22
N ASN A 102 -8.49 -13.07 16.19
CA ASN A 102 -9.51 -13.78 16.96
C ASN A 102 -10.73 -14.18 16.10
N ALA A 103 -11.11 -13.33 15.15
CA ALA A 103 -12.18 -13.63 14.20
C ALA A 103 -11.80 -14.81 13.28
N GLY A 104 -10.57 -14.84 12.76
CA GLY A 104 -10.05 -15.95 11.96
C GLY A 104 -9.98 -17.27 12.72
N LEU A 105 -9.57 -17.23 14.01
CA LEU A 105 -9.63 -18.40 14.88
C LEU A 105 -11.06 -18.93 15.03
N THR A 106 -12.01 -18.03 15.30
CA THR A 106 -13.44 -18.36 15.41
C THR A 106 -13.97 -18.92 14.09
N ALA A 107 -13.58 -18.34 12.96
CA ALA A 107 -13.96 -18.81 11.64
C ALA A 107 -13.46 -20.24 11.39
N MET A 108 -12.21 -20.55 11.72
CA MET A 108 -11.68 -21.91 11.58
C MET A 108 -12.38 -22.92 12.50
N GLN A 109 -12.72 -22.53 13.74
CA GLN A 109 -13.48 -23.40 14.66
C GLN A 109 -14.88 -23.71 14.15
N ASN A 110 -15.46 -22.80 13.35
CA ASN A 110 -16.77 -22.96 12.72
C ASN A 110 -16.68 -23.53 11.29
N GLU A 111 -15.47 -23.82 10.80
CA GLU A 111 -15.22 -24.21 9.39
C GLU A 111 -15.78 -23.21 8.37
N ASP A 112 -15.81 -21.91 8.73
CA ASP A 112 -16.29 -20.82 7.89
C ASP A 112 -15.15 -20.24 7.06
N ARG A 113 -15.07 -20.71 5.81
CA ARG A 113 -14.02 -20.28 4.88
C ARG A 113 -14.09 -18.80 4.53
N GLN A 114 -15.29 -18.26 4.33
CA GLN A 114 -15.40 -16.86 3.91
C GLN A 114 -14.98 -15.94 5.05
N ALA A 115 -15.45 -16.19 6.26
CA ALA A 115 -15.05 -15.41 7.43
C ALA A 115 -13.54 -15.48 7.71
N LEU A 116 -12.88 -16.61 7.42
CA LEU A 116 -11.43 -16.73 7.53
C LEU A 116 -10.70 -15.85 6.51
N VAL A 117 -11.18 -15.82 5.26
CA VAL A 117 -10.61 -14.95 4.21
C VAL A 117 -10.82 -13.48 4.56
N ASP A 118 -12.02 -13.12 5.02
CA ASP A 118 -12.33 -11.74 5.43
C ASP A 118 -11.43 -11.28 6.58
N ALA A 119 -11.16 -12.16 7.56
CA ALA A 119 -10.21 -11.88 8.63
C ALA A 119 -8.78 -11.67 8.11
N ARG A 120 -8.31 -12.49 7.16
CA ARG A 120 -7.00 -12.34 6.53
C ARG A 120 -6.89 -11.02 5.76
N ASP A 121 -7.93 -10.66 5.00
CA ASP A 121 -7.98 -9.43 4.22
C ASP A 121 -7.98 -8.19 5.11
N GLU A 122 -8.68 -8.24 6.25
CA GLU A 122 -8.62 -7.18 7.26
C GLU A 122 -7.21 -7.02 7.83
N ILE A 123 -6.51 -8.11 8.15
CA ILE A 123 -5.10 -8.05 8.62
C ILE A 123 -4.19 -7.43 7.55
N LEU A 124 -4.36 -7.81 6.28
CA LEU A 124 -3.59 -7.23 5.18
C LEU A 124 -3.85 -5.72 5.05
N LYS A 125 -5.10 -5.28 5.16
CA LYS A 125 -5.45 -3.85 5.19
C LYS A 125 -4.71 -3.11 6.31
N GLN A 126 -4.65 -3.68 7.51
CA GLN A 126 -3.93 -3.07 8.64
C GLN A 126 -2.42 -2.97 8.38
N ILE A 127 -1.82 -3.99 7.75
CA ILE A 127 -0.42 -3.97 7.31
C ILE A 127 -0.20 -2.86 6.26
N VAL A 128 -1.12 -2.70 5.29
CA VAL A 128 -1.06 -1.63 4.29
C VAL A 128 -1.09 -0.26 4.96
N ILE A 129 -1.92 -0.05 5.99
CA ILE A 129 -1.95 1.22 6.75
C ILE A 129 -0.59 1.49 7.42
N VAL A 130 -0.03 0.51 8.13
CA VAL A 130 1.23 0.67 8.88
C VAL A 130 2.38 1.08 7.96
N TYR A 131 2.56 0.39 6.83
CA TYR A 131 3.67 0.66 5.93
C TYR A 131 3.40 1.83 4.97
N SER A 132 2.13 2.23 4.79
CA SER A 132 1.78 3.54 4.21
C SER A 132 2.23 4.67 5.13
N GLN A 133 1.90 4.61 6.43
CA GLN A 133 2.39 5.58 7.43
C GLN A 133 3.93 5.62 7.47
N ALA A 134 4.59 4.47 7.40
CA ALA A 134 6.05 4.42 7.32
C ALA A 134 6.57 5.16 6.08
N SER A 135 6.05 4.84 4.89
CA SER A 135 6.44 5.48 3.63
C SER A 135 6.25 7.01 3.69
N VAL A 136 5.10 7.47 4.17
CA VAL A 136 4.78 8.90 4.35
C VAL A 136 5.77 9.57 5.31
N ARG A 137 6.12 8.92 6.43
CA ARG A 137 7.09 9.48 7.40
C ARG A 137 8.47 9.68 6.77
N TYR A 138 8.97 8.68 6.05
CA TYR A 138 10.34 8.76 5.51
C TYR A 138 10.43 9.70 4.32
N ALA A 139 9.37 9.81 3.54
CA ALA A 139 9.25 10.86 2.54
C ALA A 139 9.30 12.27 3.17
N SER A 140 8.56 12.50 4.26
CA SER A 140 8.62 13.77 5.01
C SER A 140 10.03 14.07 5.53
N LYS A 141 10.72 13.08 6.11
CA LYS A 141 12.10 13.24 6.56
C LYS A 141 13.07 13.60 5.43
N MET A 142 12.95 12.94 4.28
CA MET A 142 13.73 13.27 3.10
C MET A 142 13.53 14.73 2.64
N THR A 143 12.30 15.25 2.72
CA THR A 143 12.03 16.67 2.46
C THR A 143 12.81 17.57 3.43
N ASP A 144 12.80 17.23 4.73
CA ASP A 144 13.52 17.98 5.77
C ASP A 144 15.05 17.94 5.53
N ASP A 145 15.60 16.78 5.17
CA ASP A 145 17.03 16.61 4.92
C ASP A 145 17.49 17.42 3.70
N LEU A 146 16.69 17.42 2.62
CA LEU A 146 16.96 18.25 1.44
C LEU A 146 16.94 19.74 1.78
N ALA A 147 15.98 20.18 2.59
CA ALA A 147 15.91 21.57 3.04
C ALA A 147 17.12 21.96 3.92
N ALA A 148 17.65 21.01 4.70
CA ALA A 148 18.87 21.18 5.49
C ALA A 148 20.17 21.05 4.68
N GLY A 149 20.11 20.51 3.46
CA GLY A 149 21.29 20.16 2.66
C GLY A 149 22.06 18.96 3.21
N ASP A 150 21.41 18.08 3.99
CA ASP A 150 22.01 16.91 4.61
C ASP A 150 21.87 15.66 3.71
N LYS A 151 22.79 15.51 2.76
CA LYS A 151 22.81 14.35 1.86
C LYS A 151 22.97 13.01 2.60
N SER A 152 23.66 13.01 3.76
CA SER A 152 23.90 11.77 4.50
C SER A 152 22.62 11.25 5.13
N ASP A 153 21.84 12.13 5.77
CA ASP A 153 20.55 11.76 6.34
C ASP A 153 19.50 11.52 5.26
N TYR A 154 19.54 12.27 4.15
CA TYR A 154 18.69 12.02 2.99
C TYR A 154 18.85 10.59 2.44
N ASP A 155 20.08 10.15 2.17
CA ASP A 155 20.37 8.80 1.63
C ASP A 155 19.94 7.71 2.62
N LYS A 156 20.12 7.96 3.91
CA LYS A 156 19.66 7.06 4.98
C LYS A 156 18.14 6.95 4.99
N HIS A 157 17.43 8.07 4.97
CA HIS A 157 15.97 8.08 4.99
C HIS A 157 15.36 7.56 3.69
N GLN A 158 16.03 7.72 2.54
CA GLN A 158 15.71 7.02 1.30
C GLN A 158 15.76 5.51 1.45
N ALA A 159 16.86 4.97 1.99
CA ALA A 159 17.02 3.53 2.19
C ALA A 159 15.97 2.96 3.15
N GLU A 160 15.69 3.67 4.25
CA GLU A 160 14.63 3.28 5.19
C GLU A 160 13.24 3.33 4.52
N GLY A 161 12.92 4.41 3.82
CA GLY A 161 11.66 4.57 3.08
C GLY A 161 11.45 3.49 2.02
N HIS A 162 12.49 3.17 1.25
CA HIS A 162 12.48 2.07 0.29
C HIS A 162 12.16 0.75 0.99
N ALA A 163 12.88 0.41 2.07
CA ALA A 163 12.67 -0.84 2.80
C ALA A 163 11.24 -0.97 3.34
N PHE A 164 10.64 0.11 3.83
CA PHE A 164 9.25 0.11 4.30
C PHE A 164 8.23 -0.01 3.16
N TYR A 165 8.43 0.69 2.04
CA TYR A 165 7.52 0.59 0.91
C TYR A 165 7.52 -0.80 0.28
N ARG A 166 8.70 -1.44 0.18
CA ARG A 166 8.85 -2.81 -0.35
C ARG A 166 8.03 -3.85 0.43
N VAL A 167 7.65 -3.58 1.68
CA VAL A 167 6.77 -4.48 2.45
C VAL A 167 5.38 -4.59 1.83
N ILE A 168 4.86 -3.49 1.25
CA ILE A 168 3.49 -3.42 0.75
C ILE A 168 3.37 -3.32 -0.76
N GLU A 169 4.48 -3.10 -1.49
CA GLU A 169 4.47 -2.89 -2.94
C GLU A 169 3.69 -3.97 -3.68
N ALA A 170 3.88 -5.25 -3.35
CA ALA A 170 3.19 -6.36 -4.00
C ALA A 170 1.66 -6.33 -3.85
N TYR A 171 1.15 -5.63 -2.83
CA TYR A 171 -0.27 -5.51 -2.52
C TYR A 171 -0.86 -4.19 -3.03
N VAL A 172 -0.06 -3.14 -3.17
CA VAL A 172 -0.56 -1.82 -3.60
C VAL A 172 -0.30 -1.50 -5.07
N ALA A 173 0.72 -2.11 -5.69
CA ALA A 173 1.22 -1.69 -7.00
C ALA A 173 0.15 -1.71 -8.09
N GLU A 174 -0.61 -2.81 -8.21
CA GLU A 174 -1.63 -2.92 -9.26
C GLU A 174 -2.73 -1.86 -9.12
N HIS A 175 -3.08 -1.50 -7.87
CA HIS A 175 -4.07 -0.47 -7.55
C HIS A 175 -3.53 0.95 -7.72
N THR A 176 -2.23 1.12 -7.99
CA THR A 176 -1.61 2.41 -8.30
C THR A 176 -1.48 2.70 -9.80
N SER A 177 -2.05 1.82 -10.62
CA SER A 177 -2.16 2.02 -12.06
C SER A 177 -3.14 3.16 -12.36
N ILE A 178 -2.89 3.90 -13.44
CA ILE A 178 -3.72 5.05 -13.80
C ILE A 178 -4.18 4.97 -15.26
N CYS A 179 -5.29 5.64 -15.54
CA CYS A 179 -5.60 6.07 -16.89
C CYS A 179 -5.05 7.48 -17.13
N TYR A 180 -4.22 7.63 -18.18
CA TYR A 180 -3.59 8.90 -18.52
C TYR A 180 -3.90 9.31 -19.96
N ASN A 181 -4.28 10.56 -20.15
CA ASN A 181 -4.44 11.13 -21.48
C ASN A 181 -3.16 11.83 -21.94
N MET A 182 -2.53 11.33 -23.00
CA MET A 182 -1.27 11.87 -23.50
C MET A 182 -1.42 13.23 -24.20
N ALA A 183 -2.63 13.61 -24.63
CA ALA A 183 -2.88 14.89 -25.30
C ALA A 183 -3.19 16.01 -24.29
N SER A 184 -4.04 15.74 -23.30
CA SER A 184 -4.39 16.72 -22.26
C SER A 184 -3.45 16.71 -21.05
N HIS A 185 -2.60 15.67 -20.93
CA HIS A 185 -1.71 15.42 -19.81
C HIS A 185 -2.42 15.26 -18.45
N VAL A 186 -3.65 14.73 -18.47
CA VAL A 186 -4.50 14.55 -17.28
C VAL A 186 -4.62 13.07 -16.92
N VAL A 187 -4.58 12.79 -15.61
CA VAL A 187 -4.97 11.49 -15.01
C VAL A 187 -6.48 11.50 -14.81
N THR A 188 -7.20 10.49 -15.30
CA THR A 188 -8.66 10.40 -15.13
C THR A 188 -9.06 9.53 -13.94
N ALA A 189 -10.37 9.51 -13.66
CA ALA A 189 -10.96 8.65 -12.64
C ALA A 189 -11.15 7.18 -13.11
N ASP A 190 -10.79 6.86 -14.36
CA ASP A 190 -10.86 5.48 -14.86
C ASP A 190 -9.82 4.60 -14.16
N SER A 191 -10.32 3.58 -13.47
CA SER A 191 -9.53 2.68 -12.63
C SER A 191 -9.28 1.31 -13.26
N SER A 192 -9.62 1.12 -14.54
CA SER A 192 -9.36 -0.12 -15.27
C SER A 192 -8.75 0.15 -16.64
N GLN A 193 -7.92 -0.80 -17.12
CA GLN A 193 -7.37 -0.73 -18.47
C GLN A 193 -8.48 -0.69 -19.53
N ALA A 194 -9.50 -1.54 -19.36
CA ALA A 194 -10.60 -1.62 -20.31
C ALA A 194 -11.37 -0.30 -20.43
N SER A 195 -11.67 0.36 -19.31
CA SER A 195 -12.30 1.68 -19.36
C SER A 195 -11.35 2.74 -19.89
N CYS A 196 -10.08 2.74 -19.50
CA CYS A 196 -9.12 3.72 -20.00
C CYS A 196 -8.98 3.70 -21.53
N GLU A 197 -8.86 2.51 -22.11
CA GLU A 197 -8.66 2.32 -23.55
C GLU A 197 -9.99 2.25 -24.32
N GLY A 198 -11.12 2.46 -23.64
CA GLY A 198 -12.47 2.37 -24.20
C GLY A 198 -12.99 3.66 -24.85
N TYR A 199 -12.22 4.74 -24.82
CA TYR A 199 -12.60 6.01 -25.44
C TYR A 199 -12.46 5.99 -26.95
N SER A 200 -13.43 6.56 -27.64
CA SER A 200 -13.41 6.77 -29.10
C SER A 200 -14.09 8.09 -29.45
N TYR A 201 -13.62 8.73 -30.51
CA TYR A 201 -14.26 9.93 -31.04
C TYR A 201 -15.47 9.56 -31.89
N TYR A 202 -16.56 10.29 -31.71
CA TYR A 202 -17.73 10.25 -32.57
C TYR A 202 -18.00 11.63 -33.12
N ASP A 203 -18.46 11.70 -34.36
CA ASP A 203 -18.93 12.92 -35.01
C ASP A 203 -20.33 12.70 -35.60
N ALA A 204 -21.31 13.41 -35.04
CA ALA A 204 -22.70 13.40 -35.50
C ALA A 204 -22.86 13.74 -36.98
N ALA A 205 -21.95 14.54 -37.56
CA ALA A 205 -22.01 14.95 -38.95
C ALA A 205 -21.56 13.86 -39.93
N THR A 206 -20.61 13.01 -39.54
CA THR A 206 -20.00 12.01 -40.43
C THR A 206 -20.44 10.59 -40.15
N ASP A 207 -20.75 10.26 -38.89
CA ASP A 207 -20.85 8.86 -38.48
C ASP A 207 -22.24 8.27 -38.69
N ASN A 208 -23.22 9.10 -39.11
CA ASN A 208 -24.64 8.74 -39.21
C ASN A 208 -25.12 7.92 -37.99
N ASN A 209 -24.51 8.23 -36.83
CA ASN A 209 -24.63 7.44 -35.62
C ASN A 209 -25.93 7.83 -34.93
N SER A 210 -26.68 6.83 -34.47
CA SER A 210 -27.97 6.99 -33.78
C SER A 210 -27.89 7.85 -32.51
N MET A 211 -26.69 8.24 -32.07
CA MET A 211 -26.45 9.04 -30.87
C MET A 211 -26.55 10.57 -31.09
N ASN A 212 -26.53 11.09 -32.34
CA ASN A 212 -26.50 12.54 -32.62
C ASN A 212 -25.50 13.31 -31.72
N TYR A 213 -24.32 12.73 -31.49
CA TYR A 213 -23.35 13.21 -30.52
C TYR A 213 -21.97 13.39 -31.19
N THR A 214 -21.31 14.50 -30.87
CA THR A 214 -19.93 14.77 -31.28
C THR A 214 -19.05 14.95 -30.04
N GLY A 215 -18.02 14.11 -29.89
CA GLY A 215 -17.12 14.11 -28.74
C GLY A 215 -16.57 12.72 -28.41
N CYS A 216 -15.93 12.57 -27.26
CA CYS A 216 -15.43 11.28 -26.80
C CYS A 216 -16.56 10.50 -26.15
N TYR A 217 -16.71 9.23 -26.52
CA TYR A 217 -17.56 8.30 -25.82
C TYR A 217 -16.74 7.09 -25.37
N ASN A 218 -16.91 6.71 -24.11
CA ASN A 218 -16.30 5.53 -23.54
C ASN A 218 -17.26 4.34 -23.63
N ILE A 219 -16.87 3.28 -24.34
CA ILE A 219 -17.75 2.12 -24.53
C ILE A 219 -17.92 1.24 -23.28
N VAL A 220 -17.05 1.40 -22.28
CA VAL A 220 -17.08 0.61 -21.04
C VAL A 220 -17.79 1.37 -19.93
N SER A 221 -17.38 2.62 -19.67
CA SER A 221 -17.96 3.44 -18.61
C SER A 221 -19.20 4.22 -19.05
N HIS A 222 -19.51 4.23 -20.36
CA HIS A 222 -20.57 5.00 -20.98
C HIS A 222 -20.49 6.51 -20.73
N GLN A 223 -19.31 7.02 -20.34
CA GLN A 223 -19.06 8.44 -20.14
C GLN A 223 -18.90 9.17 -21.47
N THR A 224 -19.29 10.44 -21.51
CA THR A 224 -19.13 11.33 -22.67
C THR A 224 -18.37 12.61 -22.30
N THR A 225 -17.54 13.13 -23.21
CA THR A 225 -16.88 14.44 -23.05
C THR A 225 -16.84 15.21 -24.38
N GLU A 226 -16.96 16.53 -24.35
CA GLU A 226 -16.94 17.37 -25.57
C GLU A 226 -15.51 17.68 -26.07
N ASP A 227 -14.61 16.70 -26.00
CA ASP A 227 -13.22 16.86 -26.47
C ASP A 227 -13.09 16.53 -27.97
N ASN A 228 -11.95 16.90 -28.56
CA ASN A 228 -11.63 16.62 -29.95
C ASN A 228 -11.11 15.18 -30.14
N GLN A 229 -11.04 14.75 -31.40
CA GLN A 229 -10.56 13.41 -31.76
C GLN A 229 -9.20 13.06 -31.15
N SER A 230 -8.23 13.98 -31.21
CA SER A 230 -6.89 13.72 -30.68
C SER A 230 -6.87 13.46 -29.17
N THR A 231 -7.77 14.11 -28.41
CA THR A 231 -7.92 13.82 -26.99
C THR A 231 -8.57 12.45 -26.78
N CYS A 232 -9.65 12.13 -27.50
CA CYS A 232 -10.38 10.87 -27.32
C CYS A 232 -9.53 9.63 -27.58
N GLU A 233 -8.59 9.73 -28.52
CA GLU A 233 -7.73 8.62 -28.94
C GLU A 233 -6.38 8.58 -28.19
N ALA A 234 -6.15 9.51 -27.25
CA ALA A 234 -4.88 9.65 -26.52
C ALA A 234 -4.88 9.04 -25.10
N TYR A 235 -5.95 8.37 -24.69
CA TYR A 235 -5.98 7.66 -23.41
C TYR A 235 -5.12 6.39 -23.46
N GLY A 236 -4.34 6.17 -22.40
CA GLY A 236 -3.49 5.00 -22.26
C GLY A 236 -3.38 4.55 -20.80
N TRP A 237 -3.40 3.24 -20.61
CA TRP A 237 -3.23 2.61 -19.30
C TRP A 237 -1.76 2.58 -18.89
N MET A 238 -1.48 3.13 -17.71
CA MET A 238 -0.13 3.16 -17.13
C MET A 238 -0.11 2.27 -15.90
N ALA A 239 0.34 1.02 -16.09
CA ALA A 239 0.43 0.03 -15.02
C ALA A 239 1.42 0.46 -13.93
N ASN A 240 1.02 0.29 -12.67
CA ASN A 240 1.83 0.56 -11.47
C ASN A 240 2.43 1.98 -11.45
N TYR A 241 1.80 2.95 -12.10
CA TYR A 241 2.41 4.26 -12.36
C TYR A 241 2.85 4.97 -11.08
N TYR A 242 1.98 5.07 -10.08
CA TYR A 242 2.36 5.72 -8.84
C TYR A 242 3.29 4.86 -7.98
N SER A 243 3.16 3.53 -7.98
CA SER A 243 4.14 2.64 -7.34
C SER A 243 5.54 2.84 -7.89
N ASN A 244 5.69 2.92 -9.22
CA ASN A 244 6.97 3.20 -9.87
C ASN A 244 7.54 4.57 -9.45
N LYS A 245 6.68 5.58 -9.22
CA LYS A 245 7.12 6.88 -8.68
C LYS A 245 7.62 6.78 -7.24
N ILE A 246 6.93 6.01 -6.39
CA ILE A 246 7.36 5.79 -5.00
C ILE A 246 8.73 5.10 -4.99
N VAL A 247 8.92 4.04 -5.78
CA VAL A 247 10.20 3.34 -5.91
C VAL A 247 11.30 4.28 -6.40
N ALA A 248 11.03 5.06 -7.46
CA ALA A 248 12.00 6.02 -8.00
C ALA A 248 12.34 7.16 -7.02
N MET A 249 11.41 7.54 -6.15
CA MET A 249 11.66 8.57 -5.13
C MET A 249 12.61 8.06 -4.03
N PHE A 250 12.44 6.80 -3.62
CA PHE A 250 13.30 6.17 -2.61
C PHE A 250 14.56 5.50 -3.17
N ASP A 251 14.76 5.52 -4.49
CA ASP A 251 15.98 5.04 -5.14
C ASP A 251 17.17 5.93 -4.74
N LEU A 252 18.26 5.33 -4.26
CA LEU A 252 19.48 6.03 -3.85
C LEU A 252 20.17 6.78 -5.01
N ALA A 253 19.84 6.45 -6.26
CA ALA A 253 20.29 7.20 -7.43
C ALA A 253 19.54 8.54 -7.61
N ASN A 254 18.46 8.77 -6.88
CA ASN A 254 17.71 10.02 -6.89
C ASN A 254 18.38 11.04 -5.95
N ASP A 255 18.90 12.14 -6.51
CA ASP A 255 19.55 13.21 -5.75
C ASP A 255 18.56 14.19 -5.08
N GLY A 256 17.27 13.96 -5.25
CA GLY A 256 16.20 14.75 -4.65
C GLY A 256 15.89 16.06 -5.35
N ASP A 257 14.80 16.68 -4.94
CA ASP A 257 14.30 17.97 -5.41
C ASP A 257 13.73 18.73 -4.22
N ALA A 258 14.47 19.72 -3.73
CA ALA A 258 14.12 20.52 -2.56
C ALA A 258 12.86 21.40 -2.78
N SER A 259 12.30 21.46 -4.00
CA SER A 259 11.03 22.13 -4.27
C SER A 259 9.80 21.25 -4.07
N LYS A 260 10.00 19.95 -3.81
CA LYS A 260 8.93 18.96 -3.66
C LYS A 260 8.51 18.78 -2.22
N ASP A 261 7.25 18.38 -2.07
CA ASP A 261 6.70 17.87 -0.83
C ASP A 261 6.51 16.35 -1.01
N TYR A 262 7.52 15.58 -0.60
CA TYR A 262 7.47 14.13 -0.75
C TYR A 262 6.41 13.47 0.13
N GLU A 263 6.00 14.10 1.24
CA GLU A 263 4.88 13.60 2.02
C GLU A 263 3.59 13.66 1.20
N ALA A 264 3.29 14.83 0.62
CA ALA A 264 2.12 15.03 -0.22
C ALA A 264 2.14 14.12 -1.45
N ASP A 265 3.31 13.94 -2.06
CA ASP A 265 3.48 13.04 -3.20
C ASP A 265 3.15 11.58 -2.83
N ILE A 266 3.71 11.03 -1.74
CA ILE A 266 3.39 9.66 -1.30
C ILE A 266 1.89 9.49 -1.01
N ARG A 267 1.28 10.46 -0.31
CA ARG A 267 -0.16 10.39 0.00
C ARG A 267 -1.00 10.36 -1.28
N MET A 268 -0.68 11.21 -2.25
CA MET A 268 -1.34 11.23 -3.56
C MET A 268 -1.15 9.91 -4.30
N TRP A 269 0.06 9.37 -4.29
CA TRP A 269 0.45 8.17 -5.02
C TRP A 269 -0.14 6.88 -4.43
N LEU A 270 -0.35 6.84 -3.12
CA LEU A 270 -0.99 5.71 -2.44
C LEU A 270 -2.53 5.81 -2.37
N GLN A 271 -3.12 6.99 -2.61
CA GLN A 271 -4.57 7.19 -2.49
C GLN A 271 -5.40 6.17 -3.28
N PRO A 272 -5.08 5.82 -4.55
CA PRO A 272 -5.85 4.82 -5.28
C PRO A 272 -5.82 3.41 -4.63
N ALA A 273 -4.69 3.04 -4.03
CA ALA A 273 -4.59 1.79 -3.27
C ALA A 273 -5.37 1.88 -1.96
N TRP A 274 -5.35 3.02 -1.28
CA TRP A 274 -6.17 3.23 -0.08
C TRP A 274 -7.66 3.12 -0.39
N ASP A 275 -8.12 3.71 -1.49
CA ASP A 275 -9.51 3.61 -1.95
C ASP A 275 -9.91 2.14 -2.21
N HIS A 276 -9.02 1.36 -2.83
CA HIS A 276 -9.23 -0.07 -3.05
C HIS A 276 -9.46 -0.85 -1.74
N TYR A 277 -8.63 -0.60 -0.72
CA TYR A 277 -8.75 -1.25 0.59
C TYR A 277 -9.79 -0.60 1.52
N GLY A 278 -10.49 0.43 1.06
CA GLY A 278 -11.40 1.23 1.91
C GLY A 278 -10.67 1.84 3.11
N ILE A 279 -9.42 2.25 2.94
CA ILE A 279 -8.59 2.99 3.90
C ILE A 279 -8.88 4.47 3.73
N THR A 280 -9.16 5.15 4.83
CA THR A 280 -9.47 6.58 4.84
C THR A 280 -8.29 7.40 5.34
N ALA A 281 -8.37 8.72 5.14
CA ALA A 281 -7.39 9.65 5.71
C ALA A 281 -7.31 9.56 7.25
N ALA A 282 -8.41 9.19 7.93
CA ALA A 282 -8.43 9.00 9.37
C ALA A 282 -7.66 7.75 9.83
N ASP A 283 -7.68 6.68 9.03
CA ASP A 283 -6.92 5.45 9.30
C ASP A 283 -5.41 5.69 9.16
N ILE A 284 -5.01 6.48 8.16
CA ILE A 284 -3.61 6.89 7.98
C ILE A 284 -3.18 7.88 9.05
N GLY A 285 -4.01 8.89 9.34
CA GLY A 285 -3.69 9.99 10.26
C GLY A 285 -2.79 11.07 9.66
N THR A 286 -2.38 11.99 10.52
CA THR A 286 -1.53 13.16 10.18
C THR A 286 -0.24 13.10 10.96
N LEU A 287 0.89 13.44 10.32
CA LEU A 287 2.17 13.52 11.02
C LEU A 287 2.09 14.54 12.18
N GLN A 288 2.60 14.14 13.34
CA GLN A 288 2.62 14.91 14.60
C GLN A 288 3.99 15.54 14.84
#